data_AF-U2NHI9-F1
#
_entry.id   AF-U2NHI9-F1
#
_cell.length_a   1.000
_cell.length_b   1.000
_cell.length_c   1.000
_cell.angle_alpha   90.00
_cell.angle_beta   90.00
_cell.angle_gamma   90.00
#
_symmetry.space_group_name_H-M   'P 1'
#
loop_
_entity.id
_entity.type
_entity.pdbx_description
1 polymer ?
#
loop_
_entity_poly.entity_id
_entity_poly.type
_entity_poly.pdbx_seq_one_letter_code
_entity_poly.pdbx_strand_id
1 'polypeptide(L)'
;MRECNCGNCKNELCVRKVPIFSFLSDEELLAIKNLTGHREYKNGEALCHEGEKSETLFIINDGKVKLSKITKDGKEQIIHILSSGDFFGELSLFNEGETHNFSAFAISKVKICTLTKEDMHKIILKNPEISLKILTEVTKKLAQTENLAQTLATNDAEIRIAHMLLEFSKDYGTKKEDGIEIKLPINREEMANYTGLTRETISRKLSKLEELEVIKMIGNKIIFIKDEEGLRDYVE
;
A
#
# COMPACT_ATOMS: atom_id res chain seq x y z
N MET A 1 15.66 11.29 26.32
CA MET A 1 16.21 10.88 25.02
C MET A 1 15.78 9.45 24.77
N ARG A 2 14.90 9.18 23.82
CA ARG A 2 14.60 7.80 23.40
C ARG A 2 15.61 7.45 22.31
N GLU A 3 16.52 6.54 22.61
CA GLU A 3 17.58 6.12 21.69
C GLU A 3 16.97 5.44 20.45
N CYS A 4 17.41 5.91 19.29
CA CYS A 4 17.01 5.41 17.98
C CYS A 4 17.64 4.02 17.79
N ASN A 5 16.85 2.96 17.97
CA ASN A 5 17.33 1.58 17.84
C ASN A 5 17.32 1.05 16.39
N CYS A 6 17.40 1.95 15.40
CA CYS A 6 17.61 1.55 14.01
C CYS A 6 19.10 1.39 13.76
N GLY A 7 19.60 0.15 13.85
CA GLY A 7 21.00 -0.21 13.59
C GLY A 7 21.51 0.04 12.15
N ASN A 8 20.83 0.87 11.36
CA ASN A 8 21.24 1.22 10.00
C ASN A 8 20.88 2.66 9.55
N CYS A 9 20.46 3.56 10.46
CA CYS A 9 20.26 4.98 10.11
C CYS A 9 21.60 5.74 10.05
N LYS A 10 22.45 5.40 9.07
CA LYS A 10 23.62 6.22 8.72
C LYS A 10 23.13 7.46 7.94
N ASN A 11 22.99 8.59 8.64
CA ASN A 11 22.90 9.96 8.12
C ASN A 11 21.80 10.38 7.12
N GLU A 12 20.94 9.48 6.61
CA GLU A 12 19.72 9.89 5.91
C GLU A 12 18.54 9.94 6.89
N LEU A 13 17.88 11.09 7.00
CA LEU A 13 16.62 11.23 7.73
C LEU A 13 15.58 10.36 7.02
N CYS A 14 15.25 9.19 7.57
CA CYS A 14 14.21 8.27 7.07
C CYS A 14 12.90 9.00 6.71
N VAL A 15 12.58 10.03 7.50
CA VAL A 15 11.47 10.97 7.31
C VAL A 15 11.45 11.58 5.90
N ARG A 16 12.60 11.80 5.27
CA ARG A 16 12.70 12.39 3.93
C ARG A 16 12.22 11.48 2.80
N LYS A 17 12.23 10.16 3.02
CA LYS A 17 11.67 9.18 2.05
C LYS A 17 10.14 9.24 1.99
N VAL A 18 9.52 9.90 2.97
CA VAL A 18 8.08 10.08 3.05
C VAL A 18 7.71 11.28 2.19
N PRO A 19 6.93 11.12 1.10
CA PRO A 19 6.61 12.21 0.17
C PRO A 19 6.01 13.43 0.85
N ILE A 20 5.19 13.25 1.89
CA ILE A 20 4.57 14.35 2.65
C ILE A 20 5.56 15.19 3.46
N PHE A 21 6.81 14.74 3.62
CA PHE A 21 7.89 15.46 4.31
C PHE A 21 9.07 15.79 3.39
N SER A 22 9.05 15.34 2.14
CA SER A 22 10.19 15.44 1.20
C SER A 22 10.66 16.88 0.91
N PHE A 23 9.79 17.87 1.08
CA PHE A 23 10.05 19.28 0.80
C PHE A 23 10.55 20.07 2.01
N LEU A 24 10.55 19.47 3.20
CA LEU A 24 11.00 20.12 4.42
C LEU A 24 12.52 20.27 4.46
N SER A 25 13.00 21.34 5.10
CA SER A 25 14.41 21.56 5.38
C SER A 25 14.97 20.51 6.34
N ASP A 26 16.29 20.35 6.37
CA ASP A 26 16.93 19.38 7.27
C ASP A 26 16.66 19.71 8.76
N GLU A 27 16.53 20.99 9.11
CA GLU A 27 16.17 21.43 10.47
C GLU A 27 14.74 21.00 10.84
N GLU A 28 13.78 21.17 9.94
CA GLU A 28 12.39 20.73 10.14
C GLU A 28 12.30 19.20 10.20
N LEU A 29 13.02 18.49 9.33
CA LEU A 29 13.08 17.04 9.33
C LEU A 29 13.71 16.49 10.61
N LEU A 30 14.74 17.17 11.16
CA LEU A 30 15.32 16.84 12.46
C LEU A 30 14.31 17.06 13.60
N ALA A 31 13.53 18.13 13.56
CA ALA A 31 12.47 18.37 14.54
C ALA A 31 11.41 17.27 14.49
N ILE A 32 10.97 16.87 13.27
CA ILE A 32 10.02 15.77 13.08
C ILE A 32 10.59 14.44 13.56
N LYS A 33 11.86 14.14 13.25
CA LYS A 33 12.53 12.92 13.69
C LYS A 33 12.41 12.71 15.21
N ASN A 34 12.52 13.77 16.01
CA ASN A 34 12.42 13.67 17.46
C ASN A 34 10.99 13.38 17.97
N LEU A 35 9.97 13.62 17.13
CA LEU A 35 8.57 13.31 17.43
C LEU A 35 8.16 11.92 16.92
N THR A 36 8.94 11.33 16.01
CA THR A 36 8.64 10.01 15.42
C THR A 36 9.04 8.83 16.32
N GLY A 37 8.09 7.94 16.60
CA GLY A 37 8.37 6.60 17.09
C GLY A 37 8.80 5.68 15.93
N HIS A 38 9.54 4.61 16.24
CA HIS A 38 10.02 3.65 15.24
C HIS A 38 9.65 2.23 15.66
N ARG A 39 9.13 1.45 14.72
CA ARG A 39 8.76 0.04 14.92
C ARG A 39 9.21 -0.80 13.74
N GLU A 40 9.62 -2.04 13.99
CA GLU A 40 9.85 -3.04 12.95
C GLU A 40 8.83 -4.16 13.11
N TYR A 41 8.32 -4.66 11.99
CA TYR A 41 7.43 -5.82 11.96
C TYR A 41 7.95 -6.85 10.96
N LYS A 42 7.78 -8.12 11.29
CA LYS A 42 8.05 -9.27 10.41
C LYS A 42 6.86 -9.52 9.50
N ASN A 43 7.11 -10.25 8.42
CA ASN A 43 6.05 -10.70 7.52
C ASN A 43 4.94 -11.45 8.29
N GLY A 44 3.69 -11.04 8.10
CA GLY A 44 2.51 -11.57 8.75
C GLY A 44 2.10 -10.90 10.07
N GLU A 45 2.93 -10.03 10.65
CA GLU A 45 2.59 -9.36 11.91
C GLU A 45 1.55 -8.24 11.69
N ALA A 46 0.61 -8.14 12.63
CA ALA A 46 -0.39 -7.07 12.67
C ALA A 46 0.23 -5.77 13.18
N LEU A 47 -0.06 -4.67 12.49
CA LEU A 47 0.28 -3.32 12.93
C LEU A 47 -0.86 -2.73 13.77
N CYS A 48 -2.10 -3.01 13.37
CA CYS A 48 -3.33 -2.67 14.08
C CYS A 48 -4.48 -3.55 13.58
N HIS A 49 -5.55 -3.62 14.37
CA HIS A 49 -6.79 -4.32 14.01
C HIS A 49 -7.96 -3.38 13.79
N GLU A 50 -8.88 -3.79 12.91
CA GLU A 50 -10.16 -3.10 12.72
C GLU A 50 -10.91 -2.97 14.04
N GLY A 51 -11.46 -1.79 14.31
CA GLY A 51 -12.19 -1.47 15.54
C GLY A 51 -11.31 -1.05 16.72
N GLU A 52 -9.98 -1.18 16.64
CA GLU A 52 -9.07 -0.63 17.65
C GLU A 52 -9.06 0.90 17.58
N LYS A 53 -9.07 1.55 18.75
CA LYS A 53 -8.88 3.01 18.82
C LYS A 53 -7.53 3.37 18.25
N SER A 54 -7.49 4.45 17.48
CA SER A 54 -6.24 4.97 16.93
C SER A 54 -6.13 6.47 17.11
N GLU A 55 -4.94 6.91 17.49
CA GLU A 55 -4.51 8.30 17.50
C GLU A 55 -3.10 8.42 16.90
N THR A 56 -2.72 7.44 16.06
CA THR A 56 -1.37 7.29 15.52
C THR A 56 -1.40 7.18 14.01
N LEU A 57 -0.63 8.04 13.36
CA LEU A 57 -0.28 7.91 11.95
C LEU A 57 0.88 6.92 11.83
N PHE A 58 0.75 5.97 10.92
CA PHE A 58 1.78 5.00 10.57
C PHE A 58 2.33 5.34 9.20
N ILE A 59 3.64 5.43 9.09
CA ILE A 59 4.33 5.78 7.84
C ILE A 59 5.32 4.67 7.51
N ILE A 60 5.24 4.15 6.30
CA ILE A 60 6.06 3.03 5.86
C ILE A 60 7.38 3.58 5.35
N ASN A 61 8.43 3.37 6.15
CA ASN A 61 9.79 3.77 5.76
C ASN A 61 10.42 2.74 4.82
N ASP A 62 10.15 1.45 5.05
CA ASP A 62 10.66 0.35 4.22
C ASP A 62 9.71 -0.85 4.29
N GLY A 63 9.59 -1.59 3.18
CA GLY A 63 8.73 -2.76 3.05
C GLY A 63 7.30 -2.45 2.56
N LYS A 64 6.40 -3.43 2.71
CA LYS A 64 5.00 -3.38 2.24
C LYS A 64 4.00 -3.80 3.32
N VAL A 65 2.88 -3.11 3.38
CA VAL A 65 1.77 -3.35 4.32
C VAL A 65 0.48 -3.52 3.52
N LYS A 66 -0.33 -4.53 3.84
CA LYS A 66 -1.71 -4.62 3.32
C LYS A 66 -2.68 -4.02 4.32
N LEU A 67 -3.67 -3.28 3.81
CA LEU A 67 -4.86 -2.88 4.55
C LEU A 67 -6.01 -3.79 4.12
N SER A 68 -6.64 -4.47 5.07
CA SER A 68 -7.70 -5.42 4.75
C SER A 68 -8.87 -5.36 5.74
N LYS A 69 -10.03 -5.82 5.28
CA LYS A 69 -11.23 -6.03 6.08
C LYS A 69 -11.67 -7.47 5.98
N ILE A 70 -12.40 -7.93 6.99
CA ILE A 70 -13.05 -9.24 6.96
C ILE A 70 -14.53 -9.04 6.59
N THR A 71 -14.98 -9.74 5.55
CA THR A 71 -16.38 -9.73 5.12
C THR A 71 -17.26 -10.50 6.11
N LYS A 72 -18.59 -10.39 5.97
CA LYS A 72 -19.54 -11.11 6.84
C LYS A 72 -19.41 -12.63 6.73
N ASP A 73 -18.95 -13.15 5.59
CA ASP A 73 -18.67 -14.58 5.37
C ASP A 73 -17.25 -14.98 5.79
N GLY A 74 -16.51 -14.11 6.46
CA GLY A 74 -15.19 -14.40 7.03
C GLY A 74 -14.03 -14.36 6.02
N LYS A 75 -14.26 -13.84 4.81
CA LYS A 75 -13.21 -13.69 3.80
C LYS A 75 -12.45 -12.40 4.00
N GLU A 76 -11.15 -12.45 3.76
CA GLU A 76 -10.33 -11.24 3.72
C GLU A 76 -10.52 -10.52 2.38
N GLN A 77 -10.79 -9.22 2.43
CA GLN A 77 -10.73 -8.31 1.29
C GLN A 77 -9.58 -7.32 1.51
N ILE A 78 -8.57 -7.36 0.65
CA ILE A 78 -7.51 -6.34 0.65
C ILE A 78 -8.05 -5.09 -0.04
N ILE A 79 -7.89 -3.94 0.61
CA ILE A 79 -8.36 -2.63 0.13
C ILE A 79 -7.19 -1.85 -0.47
N HIS A 80 -6.04 -1.88 0.20
CA HIS A 80 -4.83 -1.21 -0.28
C HIS A 80 -3.58 -2.06 0.00
N ILE A 81 -2.59 -1.91 -0.86
CA ILE A 81 -1.22 -2.38 -0.63
C ILE A 81 -0.34 -1.14 -0.61
N LEU A 82 0.20 -0.85 0.57
CA LEU A 82 1.01 0.31 0.82
C LEU A 82 2.49 -0.07 0.78
N SER A 83 3.30 0.79 0.18
CA SER A 83 4.73 0.64 -0.01
C SER A 83 5.50 1.75 0.70
N SER A 84 6.82 1.75 0.56
CA SER A 84 7.69 2.75 1.17
C SER A 84 7.31 4.17 0.70
N GLY A 85 7.11 5.06 1.65
CA GLY A 85 6.60 6.43 1.44
C GLY A 85 5.11 6.58 1.75
N ASP A 86 4.33 5.52 1.67
CA ASP A 86 2.90 5.57 1.99
C ASP A 86 2.67 5.66 3.51
N PHE A 87 1.48 6.11 3.89
CA PHE A 87 1.04 6.20 5.27
C PHE A 87 -0.38 5.70 5.45
N PHE A 88 -0.80 5.43 6.69
CA PHE A 88 -2.20 5.17 7.05
C PHE A 88 -2.50 5.60 8.49
N GLY A 89 -3.78 5.70 8.84
CA GLY A 89 -4.24 6.23 10.13
C GLY A 89 -4.68 7.69 10.07
N GLU A 90 -4.85 8.21 8.85
CA GLU A 90 -5.29 9.58 8.55
C GLU A 90 -6.67 9.90 9.09
N LEU A 91 -7.58 8.92 9.18
CA LEU A 91 -8.93 9.13 9.69
C LEU A 91 -8.90 9.68 11.12
N SER A 92 -8.12 9.04 11.98
CA SER A 92 -7.92 9.43 13.38
C SER A 92 -7.14 10.73 13.54
N LEU A 93 -6.40 11.18 12.52
CA LEU A 93 -5.71 12.47 12.57
C LEU A 93 -6.68 13.64 12.47
N PHE A 94 -7.71 13.53 11.64
CA PHE A 94 -8.61 14.63 11.31
C PHE A 94 -9.96 14.58 12.04
N ASN A 95 -10.31 13.41 12.60
CA ASN A 95 -11.55 13.21 13.35
C ASN A 95 -11.26 12.86 14.83
N GLU A 96 -12.27 12.92 15.69
CA GLU A 96 -12.19 12.55 17.10
C GLU A 96 -12.89 11.23 17.39
N GLY A 97 -12.32 10.41 18.28
CA GLY A 97 -12.96 9.18 18.74
C GLY A 97 -13.02 8.03 17.73
N GLU A 98 -12.31 8.14 16.60
CA GLU A 98 -12.31 7.14 15.54
C GLU A 98 -11.57 5.86 15.92
N THR A 99 -12.01 4.77 15.31
CA THR A 99 -11.33 3.48 15.32
C THR A 99 -10.75 3.19 13.95
N HIS A 100 -9.83 2.24 13.88
CA HIS A 100 -9.34 1.74 12.60
C HIS A 100 -10.48 1.09 11.80
N ASN A 101 -10.73 1.60 10.58
CA ASN A 101 -11.73 1.04 9.66
C ASN A 101 -11.27 -0.24 8.93
N PHE A 102 -10.04 -0.68 9.17
CA PHE A 102 -9.39 -1.83 8.56
C PHE A 102 -8.34 -2.39 9.51
N SER A 103 -7.90 -3.62 9.27
CA SER A 103 -6.69 -4.16 9.88
C SER A 103 -5.49 -3.90 8.96
N ALA A 104 -4.31 -3.70 9.55
CA ALA A 104 -3.08 -3.50 8.81
C ALA A 104 -2.08 -4.62 9.14
N PHE A 105 -1.51 -5.26 8.10
CA PHE A 105 -0.56 -6.36 8.27
C PHE A 105 0.68 -6.16 7.41
N ALA A 106 1.85 -6.48 7.96
CA ALA A 106 3.07 -6.54 7.20
C ALA A 106 3.04 -7.72 6.22
N ILE A 107 3.32 -7.48 4.92
CA ILE A 107 3.45 -8.52 3.88
C ILE A 107 4.90 -8.72 3.42
N SER A 108 5.82 -8.07 4.14
CA SER A 108 7.27 -8.25 4.09
C SER A 108 7.85 -7.94 5.47
N LYS A 109 9.18 -7.97 5.62
CA LYS A 109 9.79 -7.20 6.72
C LYS A 109 9.46 -5.72 6.48
N VAL A 110 8.97 -5.01 7.49
CA VAL A 110 8.62 -3.58 7.39
C VAL A 110 9.24 -2.77 8.50
N LYS A 111 9.58 -1.52 8.17
CA LYS A 111 10.01 -0.49 9.11
C LYS A 111 9.01 0.64 9.07
N ILE A 112 8.44 0.97 10.22
CA ILE A 112 7.38 1.95 10.36
C ILE A 112 7.84 3.10 11.24
N CYS A 113 7.56 4.33 10.81
CA CYS A 113 7.59 5.51 11.65
C CYS A 113 6.18 5.80 12.14
N THR A 114 6.02 6.12 13.42
CA THR A 114 4.73 6.44 14.03
C THR A 114 4.72 7.88 14.52
N LEU A 115 3.65 8.62 14.24
CA LEU A 115 3.41 9.97 14.76
C LEU A 115 2.08 10.02 15.48
N THR A 116 2.04 10.67 16.65
CA THR A 116 0.78 10.90 17.36
C THR A 116 -0.04 11.96 16.63
N LYS A 117 -1.36 11.95 16.83
CA LYS A 117 -2.26 13.02 16.34
C LYS A 117 -1.78 14.40 16.76
N GLU A 118 -1.43 14.57 18.03
CA GLU A 118 -0.96 15.84 18.57
C GLU A 118 0.32 16.33 17.90
N ASP A 119 1.29 15.44 17.71
CA ASP A 119 2.56 15.79 17.07
C ASP A 119 2.35 16.12 15.59
N MET A 120 1.49 15.37 14.91
CA MET A 120 1.16 15.65 13.52
C MET A 120 0.45 17.00 13.37
N HIS A 121 -0.47 17.34 14.28
CA HIS A 121 -1.13 18.65 14.30
C HIS A 121 -0.12 19.78 14.49
N LYS A 122 0.84 19.64 15.42
CA LYS A 122 1.91 20.63 15.60
C LYS A 122 2.76 20.80 14.35
N ILE A 123 3.07 19.70 13.66
CA ILE A 123 3.83 19.70 12.41
C ILE A 123 3.06 20.43 11.31
N ILE A 124 1.77 20.14 11.13
CA ILE A 124 0.90 20.76 10.13
C ILE A 124 0.77 22.27 10.37
N LEU A 125 0.57 22.70 11.62
CA LEU A 125 0.41 24.13 11.94
C LEU A 125 1.69 24.93 11.65
N LYS A 126 2.86 24.32 11.80
CA LYS A 126 4.14 24.94 11.45
C LYS A 126 4.42 24.91 9.95
N ASN A 127 3.91 23.90 9.24
CA ASN A 127 4.17 23.66 7.82
C ASN A 127 2.88 23.36 7.06
N PRO A 128 2.05 24.38 6.77
CA PRO A 128 0.73 24.18 6.16
C PRO A 128 0.75 23.48 4.79
N GLU A 129 1.87 23.56 4.05
CA GLU A 129 2.05 22.85 2.78
C GLU A 129 1.93 21.33 2.93
N ILE A 130 2.23 20.77 4.12
CA ILE A 130 2.08 19.34 4.41
C ILE A 130 0.62 18.91 4.20
N SER A 131 -0.34 19.78 4.54
CA SER A 131 -1.78 19.51 4.37
C SER A 131 -2.14 19.22 2.92
N LEU A 132 -1.57 19.96 1.96
CA LEU A 132 -1.81 19.75 0.53
C LEU A 132 -1.23 18.43 0.04
N LYS A 133 -0.06 18.02 0.56
CA LYS A 133 0.53 16.71 0.25
C LYS A 133 -0.29 15.57 0.83
N ILE A 134 -0.75 15.69 2.07
CA ILE A 134 -1.66 14.71 2.68
C ILE A 134 -2.93 14.59 1.84
N LEU A 135 -3.56 15.72 1.48
CA LEU A 135 -4.76 15.74 0.66
C LEU A 135 -4.51 15.05 -0.70
N THR A 136 -3.37 15.33 -1.34
CA THR A 136 -2.99 14.67 -2.59
C THR A 136 -2.93 13.14 -2.41
N GLU A 137 -2.28 12.63 -1.36
CA GLU A 137 -2.22 11.19 -1.12
C GLU A 137 -3.57 10.58 -0.74
N VAL A 138 -4.40 11.29 0.04
CA VAL A 138 -5.77 10.84 0.37
C VAL A 138 -6.64 10.77 -0.88
N THR A 139 -6.57 11.74 -1.78
CA THR A 139 -7.34 11.72 -3.04
C THR A 139 -6.90 10.59 -3.98
N LYS A 140 -5.61 10.22 -4.01
CA LYS A 140 -5.14 9.03 -4.74
C LYS A 140 -5.74 7.74 -4.18
N LYS A 141 -5.74 7.57 -2.86
CA LYS A 141 -6.36 6.41 -2.19
C LYS A 141 -7.86 6.35 -2.42
N LEU A 142 -8.53 7.51 -2.42
CA LEU A 142 -9.95 7.59 -2.74
C LEU A 142 -10.23 7.07 -4.15
N ALA A 143 -9.49 7.54 -5.15
CA ALA A 143 -9.62 7.07 -6.53
C ALA A 143 -9.33 5.56 -6.66
N GLN A 144 -8.31 5.04 -5.97
CA GLN A 144 -8.05 3.59 -5.90
C GLN A 144 -9.23 2.82 -5.30
N THR A 145 -9.83 3.34 -4.23
CA THR A 145 -11.00 2.72 -3.57
C THR A 145 -12.23 2.72 -4.49
N GLU A 146 -12.46 3.80 -5.24
CA GLU A 146 -13.54 3.91 -6.22
C GLU A 146 -13.35 2.89 -7.36
N ASN A 147 -12.14 2.76 -7.90
CA ASN A 147 -11.80 1.76 -8.92
C ASN A 147 -11.97 0.33 -8.40
N LEU A 148 -11.55 0.06 -7.16
CA LEU A 148 -11.76 -1.23 -6.52
C LEU A 148 -13.26 -1.54 -6.37
N ALA A 149 -14.07 -0.56 -5.96
CA ALA A 149 -15.51 -0.74 -5.84
C ALA A 149 -16.15 -1.09 -7.20
N GLN A 150 -15.77 -0.41 -8.28
CA GLN A 150 -16.21 -0.73 -9.64
C GLN A 150 -15.77 -2.15 -10.05
N THR A 151 -14.51 -2.50 -9.78
CA THR A 151 -13.94 -3.82 -10.10
C THR A 151 -14.65 -4.94 -9.34
N LEU A 152 -14.99 -4.73 -8.07
CA LEU A 152 -15.72 -5.71 -7.27
C LEU A 152 -17.21 -5.82 -7.66
N ALA A 153 -17.76 -4.81 -8.33
CA ALA A 153 -19.15 -4.83 -8.81
C ALA A 153 -19.35 -5.67 -10.08
N THR A 154 -18.31 -5.88 -10.90
CA THR A 154 -18.40 -6.82 -12.04
C THR A 154 -18.29 -8.26 -11.57
N ASN A 155 -19.05 -9.18 -12.19
CA ASN A 155 -18.95 -10.63 -11.91
C ASN A 155 -17.86 -11.32 -12.74
N ASP A 156 -17.18 -10.60 -13.62
CA ASP A 156 -16.19 -11.19 -14.52
C ASP A 156 -14.79 -11.25 -13.89
N ALA A 157 -14.32 -12.47 -13.64
CA ALA A 157 -13.01 -12.72 -13.07
C ALA A 157 -11.84 -12.28 -13.96
N GLU A 158 -11.98 -12.31 -15.29
CA GLU A 158 -10.92 -11.88 -16.23
C GLU A 158 -10.72 -10.37 -16.13
N ILE A 159 -11.82 -9.61 -16.12
CA ILE A 159 -11.80 -8.14 -15.96
C ILE A 159 -11.10 -7.76 -14.64
N ARG A 160 -11.46 -8.41 -13.53
CA ARG A 160 -10.83 -8.14 -12.22
C ARG A 160 -9.34 -8.43 -12.18
N ILE A 161 -8.91 -9.50 -12.84
CA ILE A 161 -7.49 -9.87 -12.92
C ILE A 161 -6.72 -8.90 -13.82
N ALA A 162 -7.29 -8.53 -14.96
CA ALA A 162 -6.71 -7.54 -15.86
C ALA A 162 -6.52 -6.19 -15.16
N HIS A 163 -7.53 -5.68 -14.46
CA HIS A 163 -7.42 -4.47 -13.64
C HIS A 163 -6.28 -4.55 -12.62
N MET A 164 -6.20 -5.63 -11.85
CA MET A 164 -5.13 -5.82 -10.86
C MET A 164 -3.75 -5.82 -11.51
N LEU A 165 -3.58 -6.50 -12.66
CA LEU A 165 -2.31 -6.55 -13.38
C LEU A 165 -1.90 -5.18 -13.93
N LEU A 166 -2.85 -4.41 -14.47
CA LEU A 166 -2.61 -3.05 -14.97
C LEU A 166 -2.28 -2.07 -13.83
N GLU A 167 -2.94 -2.20 -12.68
CA GLU A 167 -2.60 -1.41 -11.49
C GLU A 167 -1.17 -1.74 -11.01
N PHE A 168 -0.84 -3.03 -10.89
CA PHE A 168 0.49 -3.44 -10.46
C PHE A 168 1.58 -3.13 -11.49
N SER A 169 1.25 -3.06 -12.78
CA SER A 169 2.20 -2.63 -13.81
C SER A 169 2.57 -1.15 -13.64
N LYS A 170 1.60 -0.30 -13.27
CA LYS A 170 1.82 1.11 -12.99
C LYS A 170 2.64 1.33 -11.73
N ASP A 171 2.32 0.61 -10.65
CA ASP A 171 2.90 0.87 -9.32
C ASP A 171 4.20 0.08 -9.05
N TYR A 172 4.36 -1.09 -9.67
CA TYR A 172 5.48 -2.01 -9.43
C TYR A 172 6.18 -2.50 -10.70
N GLY A 173 5.75 -2.03 -11.88
CA GLY A 173 6.31 -2.44 -13.16
C GLY A 173 7.62 -1.73 -13.49
N THR A 174 8.52 -2.46 -14.13
CA THR A 174 9.72 -1.91 -14.78
C THR A 174 9.61 -2.18 -16.27
N LYS A 175 9.58 -1.12 -17.10
CA LYS A 175 9.59 -1.26 -18.56
C LYS A 175 10.88 -1.95 -19.02
N LYS A 176 10.72 -2.92 -19.90
CA LYS A 176 11.77 -3.67 -20.60
C LYS A 176 11.55 -3.53 -22.11
N GLU A 177 12.49 -4.03 -22.91
CA GLU A 177 12.40 -3.94 -24.39
C GLU A 177 11.12 -4.62 -24.92
N ASP A 178 10.77 -5.79 -24.36
CA ASP A 178 9.66 -6.61 -24.86
C ASP A 178 8.39 -6.58 -23.97
N GLY A 179 8.26 -5.59 -23.07
CA GLY A 179 7.09 -5.50 -22.19
C GLY A 179 7.37 -4.93 -20.80
N ILE A 180 6.57 -5.32 -19.81
CA ILE A 180 6.65 -4.80 -18.44
C ILE A 180 6.89 -5.95 -17.45
N GLU A 181 8.01 -5.89 -16.73
CA GLU A 181 8.27 -6.82 -15.62
C GLU A 181 7.66 -6.28 -14.33
N ILE A 182 6.72 -7.03 -13.75
CA ILE A 182 6.08 -6.70 -12.48
C ILE A 182 6.66 -7.59 -11.38
N LYS A 183 7.26 -6.96 -10.37
CA LYS A 183 7.60 -7.64 -9.11
C LYS A 183 6.43 -7.55 -8.16
N LEU A 184 5.61 -8.59 -8.14
CA LEU A 184 4.34 -8.63 -7.43
C LEU A 184 4.55 -8.37 -5.93
N PRO A 185 3.79 -7.44 -5.33
CA PRO A 185 3.86 -7.20 -3.90
C PRO A 185 3.31 -8.38 -3.08
N ILE A 186 2.43 -9.17 -3.70
CA ILE A 186 1.57 -10.13 -3.04
C ILE A 186 1.66 -11.53 -3.68
N ASN A 187 1.30 -12.54 -2.90
CA ASN A 187 1.21 -13.93 -3.34
C ASN A 187 -0.19 -14.26 -3.92
N ARG A 188 -0.40 -15.50 -4.35
CA ARG A 188 -1.66 -15.96 -4.99
C ARG A 188 -2.90 -15.87 -4.09
N GLU A 189 -2.75 -16.15 -2.80
CA GLU A 189 -3.84 -16.02 -1.82
C GLU A 189 -4.21 -14.54 -1.65
N GLU A 190 -3.20 -13.69 -1.56
CA GLU A 190 -3.41 -12.24 -1.43
C GLU A 190 -3.99 -11.63 -2.71
N MET A 191 -3.66 -12.14 -3.91
CA MET A 191 -4.32 -11.72 -5.17
C MET A 191 -5.81 -12.08 -5.16
N ALA A 192 -6.14 -13.25 -4.62
CA ALA A 192 -7.53 -13.66 -4.44
C ALA A 192 -8.26 -12.72 -3.47
N ASN A 193 -7.65 -12.41 -2.33
CA ASN A 193 -8.20 -11.47 -1.35
C ASN A 193 -8.25 -10.02 -1.89
N TYR A 194 -7.38 -9.64 -2.82
CA TYR A 194 -7.40 -8.33 -3.47
C TYR A 194 -8.51 -8.22 -4.52
N THR A 195 -8.68 -9.24 -5.36
CA THR A 195 -9.69 -9.26 -6.44
C THR A 195 -11.08 -9.74 -6.01
N GLY A 196 -11.23 -10.22 -4.78
CA GLY A 196 -12.44 -10.88 -4.31
C GLY A 196 -12.75 -12.19 -5.04
N LEU A 197 -11.73 -12.89 -5.53
CA LEU A 197 -11.82 -14.18 -6.22
C LEU A 197 -11.29 -15.30 -5.33
N THR A 198 -11.39 -16.56 -5.76
CA THR A 198 -10.69 -17.67 -5.09
C THR A 198 -9.27 -17.83 -5.64
N ARG A 199 -8.36 -18.38 -4.83
CA ARG A 199 -6.98 -18.67 -5.25
C ARG A 199 -6.92 -19.60 -6.48
N GLU A 200 -7.83 -20.57 -6.58
CA GLU A 200 -7.94 -21.48 -7.73
C GLU A 200 -8.35 -20.70 -8.98
N THR A 201 -9.28 -19.74 -8.84
CA THR A 201 -9.72 -18.90 -9.95
C THR A 201 -8.58 -18.02 -10.45
N ILE A 202 -7.84 -17.36 -9.55
CA ILE A 202 -6.61 -16.63 -9.89
C ILE A 202 -5.64 -17.51 -10.67
N SER A 203 -5.32 -18.69 -10.12
CA SER A 203 -4.33 -19.58 -10.73
C SER A 203 -4.76 -20.01 -12.13
N ARG A 204 -6.02 -20.45 -12.30
CA ARG A 204 -6.57 -20.88 -13.58
C ARG A 204 -6.58 -19.76 -14.63
N LYS A 205 -7.00 -18.56 -14.25
CA LYS A 205 -7.10 -17.43 -15.19
C LYS A 205 -5.73 -16.88 -15.59
N LEU A 206 -4.76 -16.86 -14.68
CA LEU A 206 -3.39 -16.47 -15.02
C LEU A 206 -2.71 -17.50 -15.93
N SER A 207 -2.95 -18.81 -15.73
CA SER A 207 -2.49 -19.84 -16.67
C SER A 207 -3.11 -19.63 -18.07
N LYS A 208 -4.41 -19.32 -18.15
CA LYS A 208 -5.05 -18.99 -19.43
C LYS A 208 -4.41 -17.77 -20.11
N LEU A 209 -4.12 -16.70 -19.38
CA LEU A 209 -3.44 -15.51 -19.93
C LEU A 209 -2.00 -15.81 -20.40
N GLU A 210 -1.31 -16.74 -19.73
CA GLU A 210 0.01 -17.20 -20.16
C GLU A 210 -0.07 -18.08 -21.42
N GLU A 211 -1.06 -18.97 -21.53
CA GLU A 211 -1.33 -19.76 -22.73
C GLU A 211 -1.67 -18.89 -23.96
N LEU A 212 -2.38 -17.78 -23.74
CA LEU A 212 -2.68 -16.78 -24.76
C LEU A 212 -1.50 -15.84 -25.07
N GLU A 213 -0.35 -16.05 -24.45
CA GLU A 213 0.85 -15.22 -24.58
C GLU A 213 0.69 -13.74 -24.18
N VAL A 214 -0.38 -13.39 -23.47
CA VAL A 214 -0.60 -12.02 -22.96
C VAL A 214 0.38 -11.71 -21.82
N ILE A 215 0.65 -12.70 -20.98
CA ILE A 215 1.62 -12.62 -19.89
C ILE A 215 2.60 -13.79 -19.93
N LYS A 216 3.66 -13.70 -19.13
CA LYS A 216 4.55 -14.81 -18.78
C LYS A 216 4.84 -14.78 -17.29
N MET A 217 4.69 -15.91 -16.62
CA MET A 217 4.97 -16.06 -15.20
C MET A 217 6.42 -16.50 -15.01
N ILE A 218 7.16 -15.81 -14.13
CA ILE A 218 8.55 -16.12 -13.82
C ILE A 218 8.65 -16.43 -12.33
N GLY A 219 8.63 -17.73 -12.01
CA GLY A 219 8.51 -18.20 -10.62
C GLY A 219 7.18 -17.75 -10.00
N ASN A 220 7.19 -17.44 -8.70
CA ASN A 220 5.96 -17.18 -7.94
C ASN A 220 5.63 -15.70 -7.71
N LYS A 221 6.56 -14.79 -8.01
CA LYS A 221 6.45 -13.37 -7.66
C LYS A 221 6.69 -12.40 -8.83
N ILE A 222 6.99 -12.91 -10.02
CA ILE A 222 7.23 -12.07 -11.19
C ILE A 222 6.23 -12.44 -12.27
N ILE A 223 5.55 -11.42 -12.80
CA ILE A 223 4.74 -11.52 -14.01
C ILE A 223 5.34 -10.54 -15.03
N PHE A 224 5.57 -11.02 -16.23
CA PHE A 224 5.98 -10.20 -17.36
C PHE A 224 4.77 -10.01 -18.28
N ILE A 225 4.30 -8.77 -18.41
CA ILE A 225 3.22 -8.42 -19.37
C ILE A 225 3.88 -8.27 -20.74
N LYS A 226 3.47 -9.10 -21.69
CA LYS A 226 3.91 -9.04 -23.10
C LYS A 226 3.02 -8.11 -23.91
N ASP A 227 1.72 -8.12 -23.63
CA ASP A 227 0.71 -7.35 -24.35
C ASP A 227 -0.13 -6.53 -23.36
N GLU A 228 0.21 -5.24 -23.19
CA GLU A 228 -0.56 -4.34 -22.32
C GLU A 228 -1.90 -3.93 -22.97
N GLU A 229 -1.94 -3.79 -24.30
CA GLU A 229 -3.18 -3.43 -25.02
C GLU A 229 -4.20 -4.57 -24.93
N GLY A 230 -3.77 -5.82 -25.15
CA GLY A 230 -4.63 -6.98 -24.96
C GLY A 230 -5.17 -7.14 -23.52
N LEU A 231 -4.47 -6.62 -22.50
CA LEU A 231 -5.02 -6.54 -21.14
C LEU A 231 -6.04 -5.41 -20.96
N ARG A 232 -5.87 -4.29 -21.68
CA ARG A 232 -6.81 -3.15 -21.65
C ARG A 232 -8.13 -3.48 -22.33
N ASP A 233 -8.11 -4.33 -23.36
CA ASP A 233 -9.32 -4.81 -24.06
C ASP A 233 -10.30 -5.58 -23.13
N TYR A 234 -9.83 -6.11 -22.00
CA TYR A 234 -10.71 -6.71 -21.00
C TYR A 234 -11.44 -5.68 -20.13
N VAL A 235 -10.94 -4.45 -20.07
CA VAL A 235 -11.32 -3.43 -19.10
C VAL A 235 -12.13 -2.30 -19.72
N GLU A 236 -11.92 -2.05 -21.01
CA GLU A 236 -12.64 -1.04 -21.83
C GLU A 236 -13.95 -1.59 -22.42
#